data_AF-A0AAE9E475-F1
#
_entry.id   AF-A0AAE9E475-F1
#
_cell.length_a   1.000
_cell.length_b   1.000
_cell.length_c   1.000
_cell.angle_alpha   90.00
_cell.angle_beta   90.00
_cell.angle_gamma   90.00
#
_symmetry.space_group_name_H-M   'P 1'
#
loop_
_entity.id
_entity.type
_entity.pdbx_description
1 polymer ?
#
loop_
_entity_poly.entity_id
_entity_poly.type
_entity_poly.pdbx_seq_one_letter_code
_entity_poly.pdbx_strand_id
1 'polypeptide(L)'
;MRDRWHEVVNNTGEYILDGAACACKTLKLDSFNIKENEVEDNALYDLVLSSTIKSPGILIDDCSVQVHCEIGAELYIFDTDKGAKIGDYSLDGFCDPYQQKWQLDTGNGMDQYKELKGVCVLKS
;
A
#
# COMPACT_ATOMS: atom_id res chain seq x y z
N MET A 1 -25.74 0.53 -11.52
CA MET A 1 -25.47 1.59 -12.51
C MET A 1 -24.38 1.08 -13.42
N ARG A 2 -24.52 1.24 -14.74
CA ARG A 2 -23.61 0.68 -15.74
C ARG A 2 -22.45 1.66 -15.93
N ASP A 3 -21.24 1.27 -15.52
CA ASP A 3 -20.06 2.05 -15.80
C ASP A 3 -19.76 2.04 -17.31
N ARG A 4 -19.60 3.24 -17.83
CA ARG A 4 -19.39 3.55 -19.24
C ARG A 4 -17.91 3.34 -19.54
N TRP A 5 -17.51 2.10 -19.76
CA TRP A 5 -16.20 1.80 -20.37
C TRP A 5 -16.20 2.38 -21.78
N HIS A 6 -15.19 3.19 -22.10
CA HIS A 6 -14.95 3.58 -23.49
C HIS A 6 -14.41 2.34 -24.22
N GLU A 7 -15.31 1.59 -24.85
CA GLU A 7 -14.97 0.47 -25.73
C GLU A 7 -14.18 1.01 -26.92
N VAL A 8 -12.86 0.85 -26.91
CA VAL A 8 -12.03 1.12 -28.09
C VAL A 8 -11.90 -0.19 -28.86
N VAL A 9 -12.41 -0.20 -30.10
CA VAL A 9 -12.29 -1.36 -31.00
C VAL A 9 -11.04 -1.15 -31.86
N ASN A 10 -10.12 -2.11 -31.85
CA ASN A 10 -8.94 -2.04 -32.72
C ASN A 10 -9.31 -2.28 -34.19
N ASN A 11 -8.38 -2.03 -35.11
CA ASN A 11 -8.61 -2.22 -36.56
C ASN A 11 -8.86 -3.69 -36.97
N THR A 12 -8.75 -4.65 -36.04
CA THR A 12 -9.07 -6.06 -36.24
C THR A 12 -10.41 -6.48 -35.62
N GLY A 13 -11.18 -5.55 -35.04
CA GLY A 13 -12.48 -5.84 -34.43
C GLY A 13 -12.40 -6.44 -33.02
N GLU A 14 -11.24 -6.37 -32.38
CA GLU A 14 -11.02 -6.83 -31.01
C GLU A 14 -11.29 -5.69 -30.02
N TYR A 15 -11.99 -6.02 -28.93
CA TYR A 15 -12.25 -5.08 -27.85
C TYR A 15 -10.97 -4.86 -27.06
N ILE A 16 -10.44 -3.63 -27.07
CA ILE A 16 -9.34 -3.25 -26.20
C ILE A 16 -9.96 -2.77 -24.88
N LEU A 17 -9.58 -3.40 -23.76
CA LEU A 17 -9.80 -2.82 -22.44
C LEU A 17 -8.84 -1.64 -22.29
N ASP A 18 -9.25 -0.45 -22.75
CA ASP A 18 -8.46 0.79 -22.66
C ASP A 18 -8.60 1.46 -21.28
N GLY A 19 -8.43 0.64 -20.23
CA GLY A 19 -8.26 1.09 -18.86
C GLY A 19 -6.88 0.64 -18.39
N ALA A 20 -6.00 1.57 -18.05
CA ALA A 20 -4.71 1.20 -17.49
C ALA A 20 -4.93 0.32 -16.25
N ALA A 21 -4.28 -0.85 -16.23
CA ALA A 21 -4.46 -1.82 -15.14
C ALA A 21 -3.82 -1.30 -13.84
N CYS A 22 -4.46 -1.53 -12.70
CA CYS A 22 -3.88 -1.21 -11.40
C CYS A 22 -2.82 -2.24 -11.03
N ALA A 23 -1.55 -1.82 -11.08
CA ALA A 23 -0.38 -2.64 -10.78
C ALA A 23 0.54 -1.95 -9.75
N CYS A 24 -0.04 -1.11 -8.89
CA CYS A 24 0.71 -0.45 -7.81
C CYS A 24 1.37 -1.47 -6.89
N LYS A 25 2.63 -1.23 -6.54
CA LYS A 25 3.43 -2.19 -5.78
C LYS A 25 3.04 -2.20 -4.31
N THR A 26 2.90 -3.39 -3.76
CA THR A 26 2.65 -3.60 -2.32
C THR A 26 3.61 -4.65 -1.79
N LEU A 27 4.01 -4.49 -0.53
CA LEU A 27 4.85 -5.45 0.17
C LEU A 27 4.39 -5.60 1.61
N LYS A 28 4.23 -6.85 2.03
CA LYS A 28 4.04 -7.20 3.44
C LYS A 28 5.40 -7.40 4.08
N LEU A 29 5.76 -6.51 4.99
CA LEU A 29 7.01 -6.62 5.73
C LEU A 29 6.84 -7.53 6.95
N ASP A 30 7.87 -8.28 7.27
CA ASP A 30 7.96 -9.16 8.44
C ASP A 30 9.42 -9.32 8.90
N SER A 31 9.65 -10.16 9.92
CA SER A 31 10.99 -10.39 10.47
C SER A 31 12.00 -10.98 9.47
N PHE A 32 11.56 -11.53 8.34
CA PHE A 32 12.43 -12.13 7.33
C PHE A 32 12.90 -11.13 6.29
N ASN A 33 12.06 -10.17 5.90
CA ASN A 33 12.35 -9.24 4.79
C ASN A 33 12.55 -7.77 5.23
N ILE A 34 12.32 -7.43 6.51
CA ILE A 34 12.40 -6.03 6.99
C ILE A 34 13.80 -5.42 6.78
N LYS A 35 14.87 -6.19 6.90
CA LYS A 35 16.24 -5.66 6.76
C LYS A 35 16.64 -5.38 5.31
N GLU A 36 16.23 -6.22 4.38
CA GLU A 36 16.55 -6.03 2.95
C GLU A 36 15.69 -4.94 2.29
N ASN A 37 14.60 -4.51 2.95
CA ASN A 37 13.67 -3.49 2.46
C ASN A 37 13.77 -2.16 3.21
N GLU A 38 14.87 -1.96 3.95
CA GLU A 38 15.13 -0.80 4.79
C GLU A 38 14.95 0.53 4.06
N VAL A 39 14.41 1.52 4.80
CA VAL A 39 14.38 2.92 4.39
C VAL A 39 15.47 3.63 5.18
N GLU A 40 16.58 3.92 4.51
CA GLU A 40 17.74 4.56 5.14
C GLU A 40 17.37 5.93 5.76
N ASP A 41 18.09 6.30 6.83
CA ASP A 41 17.91 7.57 7.56
C ASP A 41 16.46 7.84 8.03
N ASN A 42 15.69 6.78 8.29
CA ASN A 42 14.29 6.89 8.71
C ASN A 42 14.08 6.43 10.17
N ALA A 43 13.90 7.40 11.07
CA ALA A 43 13.72 7.13 12.50
C ALA A 43 12.50 6.26 12.84
N LEU A 44 11.43 6.26 12.02
CA LEU A 44 10.31 5.34 12.21
C LEU A 44 10.69 3.91 11.83
N TYR A 45 11.50 3.73 10.79
CA TYR A 45 11.99 2.42 10.37
C TYR A 45 12.93 1.82 11.43
N ASP A 46 13.81 2.64 12.03
CA ASP A 46 14.68 2.21 13.14
C ASP A 46 13.88 1.71 14.35
N LEU A 47 12.77 2.40 14.66
CA LEU A 47 11.85 1.98 15.72
C LEU A 47 11.19 0.64 15.38
N VAL A 48 10.74 0.45 14.14
CA VAL A 48 10.15 -0.81 13.68
C VAL A 48 11.18 -1.95 13.75
N LEU A 49 12.42 -1.72 13.30
CA LEU A 49 13.50 -2.71 13.31
C LEU A 49 13.88 -3.19 14.72
N SER A 50 13.71 -2.33 15.72
CA SER A 50 13.96 -2.66 17.13
C SER A 50 12.75 -3.23 17.87
N SER A 51 11.60 -3.33 17.20
CA SER A 51 10.34 -3.78 17.80
C SER A 51 10.02 -5.25 17.50
N THR A 52 9.05 -5.81 18.22
CA THR A 52 8.46 -7.10 17.82
C THR A 52 7.43 -6.85 16.73
N ILE A 53 7.65 -7.42 15.55
CA ILE A 53 6.84 -7.16 14.35
C ILE A 53 6.12 -8.39 13.82
N LYS A 54 5.05 -8.15 13.07
CA LYS A 54 4.31 -9.13 12.28
C LYS A 54 3.93 -8.57 10.91
N SER A 55 3.65 -9.49 9.99
CA SER A 55 3.09 -9.18 8.68
C SER A 55 1.66 -8.64 8.79
N PRO A 56 1.27 -7.58 8.05
CA PRO A 56 -0.08 -7.08 8.05
C PRO A 56 -1.02 -7.92 7.16
N GLY A 57 -2.32 -7.78 7.41
CA GLY A 57 -3.35 -8.08 6.41
C GLY A 57 -3.33 -7.01 5.32
N ILE A 58 -3.29 -7.44 4.05
CA ILE A 58 -3.47 -6.56 2.89
C ILE A 58 -4.53 -7.20 2.00
N LEU A 59 -5.56 -6.43 1.69
CA LEU A 59 -6.63 -6.77 0.77
C LEU A 59 -6.59 -5.77 -0.38
N ILE A 60 -6.51 -6.27 -1.61
CA ILE A 60 -6.56 -5.44 -2.83
C ILE A 60 -7.76 -5.92 -3.63
N ASP A 61 -8.64 -4.99 -3.99
CA ASP A 61 -9.81 -5.23 -4.83
C ASP A 61 -9.86 -4.14 -5.90
N ASP A 62 -9.73 -4.54 -7.17
CA ASP A 62 -9.46 -3.67 -8.31
C ASP A 62 -8.29 -2.69 -8.05
N CYS A 63 -8.63 -1.41 -7.86
CA CYS A 63 -7.69 -0.34 -7.58
C CYS A 63 -7.76 0.14 -6.14
N SER A 64 -8.50 -0.54 -5.26
CA SER A 64 -8.58 -0.21 -3.85
C SER A 64 -7.67 -1.11 -3.02
N VAL A 65 -7.12 -0.56 -1.94
CA VAL A 65 -6.35 -1.32 -0.96
C VAL A 65 -6.86 -1.03 0.44
N GLN A 66 -6.90 -2.08 1.25
CA GLN A 66 -7.04 -1.98 2.70
C GLN A 66 -5.88 -2.72 3.37
N VAL A 67 -5.24 -2.07 4.33
CA VAL A 67 -4.17 -2.64 5.16
C VAL A 67 -4.58 -2.59 6.61
N HIS A 68 -4.40 -3.69 7.34
CA HIS A 68 -4.77 -3.75 8.75
C HIS A 68 -3.83 -4.65 9.55
N CYS A 69 -3.81 -4.42 10.85
CA CYS A 69 -3.13 -5.26 11.82
C CYS A 69 -4.12 -6.08 12.66
N GLU A 70 -3.64 -7.14 13.29
CA GLU A 70 -4.39 -7.83 14.35
C GLU A 70 -4.54 -6.92 15.58
N ILE A 71 -5.56 -7.16 16.40
CA ILE A 71 -5.75 -6.46 17.66
C ILE A 71 -4.49 -6.56 18.52
N GLY A 72 -4.06 -5.45 19.11
CA GLY A 72 -2.85 -5.38 19.93
C GLY A 72 -1.58 -5.00 19.15
N ALA A 73 -1.70 -4.62 17.89
CA ALA A 73 -0.60 -4.11 17.08
C ALA A 73 -0.94 -2.77 16.43
N GLU A 74 0.09 -1.97 16.17
CA GLU A 74 0.01 -0.70 15.46
C GLU A 74 0.57 -0.86 14.04
N LEU A 75 -0.12 -0.29 13.05
CA LEU A 75 0.28 -0.28 11.66
C LEU A 75 1.27 0.86 11.37
N TYR A 76 2.36 0.51 10.70
CA TYR A 76 3.32 1.42 10.10
C TYR A 76 3.42 1.13 8.60
N ILE A 77 3.55 2.18 7.81
CA ILE A 77 3.75 2.08 6.37
C ILE A 77 5.00 2.82 5.94
N PHE A 78 5.61 2.34 4.87
CA PHE A 78 6.82 2.89 4.28
C PHE A 78 6.73 2.92 2.76
N ASP A 79 7.38 3.93 2.19
CA ASP A 79 7.75 3.99 0.77
C ASP A 79 9.27 3.75 0.65
N THR A 80 9.86 4.07 -0.48
CA THR A 80 11.31 4.05 -0.70
C THR A 80 12.08 5.10 0.10
N ASP A 81 11.42 6.20 0.50
CA ASP A 81 12.06 7.43 0.99
C ASP A 81 11.32 8.09 2.16
N LYS A 82 10.24 7.47 2.66
CA LYS A 82 9.44 8.01 3.76
C LYS A 82 8.67 6.90 4.49
N GLY A 83 8.10 7.26 5.64
CA GLY A 83 7.21 6.38 6.39
C GLY A 83 6.21 7.16 7.22
N ALA A 84 5.16 6.47 7.64
CA ALA A 84 4.11 7.00 8.50
C ALA A 84 3.64 5.96 9.51
N LYS A 85 3.31 6.43 10.71
CA LYS A 85 2.58 5.65 11.70
C LYS A 85 1.08 5.86 11.48
N ILE A 86 0.35 4.77 11.24
CA ILE A 86 -1.12 4.80 11.10
C ILE A 86 -1.79 4.51 12.44
N GLY A 87 -1.17 3.65 13.27
CA GLY A 87 -1.71 3.28 14.59
C GLY A 87 -2.65 2.09 14.52
N ASP A 88 -3.73 2.09 15.31
CA ASP A 88 -4.62 0.93 15.47
C ASP A 88 -5.69 0.79 14.38
N TYR A 89 -5.71 1.73 13.43
CA TYR A 89 -6.72 1.82 12.40
C TYR A 89 -6.29 1.06 11.15
N SER A 90 -7.28 0.61 10.37
CA SER A 90 -7.02 0.20 8.99
C SER A 90 -6.64 1.42 8.15
N LEU A 91 -5.74 1.19 7.21
CA LEU A 91 -5.41 2.15 6.17
C LEU A 91 -6.17 1.78 4.90
N ASP A 92 -6.88 2.73 4.33
CA ASP A 92 -7.53 2.58 3.03
C ASP A 92 -6.85 3.49 1.99
N GLY A 93 -6.92 3.08 0.73
CA GLY A 93 -6.36 3.87 -0.35
C GLY A 93 -6.69 3.35 -1.74
N PHE A 94 -6.19 4.07 -2.75
CA PHE A 94 -6.47 3.79 -4.16
C PHE A 94 -5.20 3.82 -5.00
N CYS A 95 -5.04 2.87 -5.91
CA CYS A 95 -4.00 2.86 -6.92
C CYS A 95 -4.39 3.82 -8.04
N ASP A 96 -3.52 4.77 -8.37
CA ASP A 96 -3.62 5.55 -9.59
C ASP A 96 -3.12 4.68 -10.76
N PRO A 97 -3.99 4.26 -11.71
CA PRO A 97 -3.61 3.37 -12.80
C PRO A 97 -2.70 4.04 -13.85
N TYR A 98 -2.60 5.37 -13.86
CA TYR A 98 -1.72 6.08 -14.79
C TYR A 98 -0.33 6.30 -14.20
N GLN A 99 -0.27 6.64 -12.91
CA GLN A 99 1.00 6.88 -12.21
C GLN A 99 1.61 5.62 -11.59
N GLN A 100 0.80 4.57 -11.42
CA GLN A 100 1.16 3.34 -10.71
C GLN A 100 1.67 3.62 -9.29
N LYS A 101 0.96 4.53 -8.61
CA LYS A 101 1.23 4.93 -7.22
C LYS A 101 -0.03 4.81 -6.38
N TRP A 102 0.14 4.46 -5.11
CA TRP A 102 -0.93 4.48 -4.14
C TRP A 102 -1.22 5.90 -3.66
N GLN A 103 -2.50 6.25 -3.53
CA GLN A 103 -3.03 7.40 -2.81
C GLN A 103 -3.59 6.88 -1.49
N LEU A 104 -2.95 7.19 -0.37
CA LEU A 104 -3.25 6.61 0.94
C LEU A 104 -3.74 7.68 1.91
N ASP A 105 -4.81 7.40 2.66
CA ASP A 105 -5.26 8.29 3.74
C ASP A 105 -4.47 8.03 5.02
N THR A 106 -3.47 8.86 5.29
CA THR A 106 -2.60 8.70 6.46
C THR A 106 -3.16 9.33 7.75
N GLY A 107 -4.41 9.81 7.72
CA GLY A 107 -5.03 10.57 8.82
C GLY A 107 -4.65 12.06 8.84
N ASN A 108 -3.64 12.47 8.06
CA ASN A 108 -3.30 13.88 7.78
C ASN A 108 -3.74 14.31 6.37
N GLY A 109 -4.62 13.52 5.74
CA GLY A 109 -5.01 13.66 4.34
C GLY A 109 -4.38 12.61 3.43
N MET A 110 -4.65 12.75 2.14
CA MET A 110 -4.17 11.86 1.10
C MET A 110 -2.70 12.12 0.79
N ASP A 111 -1.88 11.07 0.82
CA ASP A 111 -0.47 11.12 0.46
C ASP A 111 -0.11 10.01 -0.55
N GLN A 112 0.90 10.26 -1.39
CA GLN A 112 1.30 9.38 -2.49
C GLN A 112 2.45 8.47 -2.13
N TYR A 113 2.34 7.19 -2.47
CA TYR A 113 3.36 6.18 -2.24
C TYR A 113 3.71 5.47 -3.55
N LYS A 114 5.00 5.42 -3.91
CA LYS A 114 5.51 4.65 -5.05
C LYS A 114 5.39 3.17 -4.78
N GLU A 115 5.71 2.77 -3.56
CA GLU A 115 5.51 1.43 -3.04
C GLU A 115 4.83 1.50 -1.68
N LEU A 116 3.82 0.67 -1.45
CA LEU A 116 3.19 0.52 -0.13
C LEU A 116 3.79 -0.69 0.58
N LYS A 117 4.75 -0.43 1.47
CA LYS A 117 5.32 -1.45 2.35
C LYS A 117 4.67 -1.33 3.73
N GLY A 118 3.96 -2.35 4.19
CA GLY A 118 3.25 -2.33 5.47
C GLY A 118 3.83 -3.29 6.49
N VAL A 119 3.84 -2.90 7.77
CA VAL A 119 4.29 -3.74 8.90
C VAL A 119 3.46 -3.46 10.15
N CYS A 120 3.22 -4.50 10.96
CA CYS A 120 2.57 -4.37 12.26
C CYS A 120 3.60 -4.46 13.38
N VAL A 121 3.58 -3.51 14.31
CA VAL A 121 4.39 -3.52 15.53
C VAL A 121 3.50 -3.92 16.70
N LEU A 122 3.87 -4.98 17.44
CA LEU A 122 3.12 -5.40 18.62
C LEU A 122 3.26 -4.38 19.74
N LYS A 123 2.13 -4.03 20.38
CA LYS A 123 2.13 -3.18 21.57
C LYS A 123 2.76 -3.95 22.73
N SER A 124 3.67 -3.28 23.42
CA SER A 124 4.33 -3.78 24.64
C SER A 124 3.54 -3.42 25.89
#